data_AF-A0A9D5JD46-F1
#
_entry.id   AF-A0A9D5JD46-F1
#
_cell.length_a   1.000
_cell.length_b   1.000
_cell.length_c   1.000
_cell.angle_alpha   90.00
_cell.angle_beta   90.00
_cell.angle_gamma   90.00
#
_symmetry.space_group_name_H-M   'P 1'
#
loop_
_entity.id
_entity.type
_entity.pdbx_description
1 polymer ?
#
loop_
_entity_poly.entity_id
_entity_poly.type
_entity_poly.pdbx_seq_one_letter_code
_entity_poly.pdbx_strand_id
1 'polypeptide(L)'
;MNIRAIRCIGGAAVAAVLLWIAGCGGAGQLSPHATTHKSVDVGAGRLVPDGLPVPDHITIVVMENKTYGQIIGSTAAPYENALAQSNALMTDSHGVEHPSEPNYLDLFSGANQGVTDDSCPHTFSATSLGGELIAAGLSFKWYAEQIPAAGSAVCASANLLYRRKHVASINFSDTPAADTTTYDQLSSDIANGTYPTVAIVSPDMCDDMHDCSVATGDQWLANHLPPIIHYDATHNGLLILTFDESENSKLDPANHITTTLVGPMVVAGQYAQTISHFNVLRTIEEMYGLSYLGASSGAGPLTGMWIAPSPTPSASPVSSPSGSATPSPSPTPSASASPSPSPPTVYLPGTPNAPTTLFYMAGKESGAVSKEMDTAVVGNLTNETISYAPGFTGTWGWITGTGAPNLTAWPAATYTVTLNITQANAALEILGVKIYRVDSSGGPNLQGLALVGQLSGLSQFLSNAGPLTFVIHGAAQNAASTARLAVKFREINTGSSVGSFSYDSGAGAVSQLTVGP
;
A
#
# COMPACT_ATOMS: atom_id res chain seq x y z
N MET A 1 7.47 32.01 62.22
CA MET A 1 7.17 33.40 62.59
C MET A 1 8.32 34.27 62.09
N ASN A 2 8.00 35.39 61.44
CA ASN A 2 8.88 36.42 60.83
C ASN A 2 9.29 36.25 59.36
N ILE A 3 8.43 36.82 58.52
CA ILE A 3 8.69 37.47 57.23
C ILE A 3 9.29 38.87 57.49
N ARG A 4 10.22 39.33 56.65
CA ARG A 4 10.44 40.73 56.17
C ARG A 4 11.65 40.74 55.21
N ALA A 5 11.52 40.87 53.89
CA ALA A 5 11.05 41.99 53.03
C ALA A 5 12.18 42.96 52.59
N ILE A 6 12.60 42.78 51.33
CA ILE A 6 12.71 43.74 50.20
C ILE A 6 13.46 45.08 50.39
N ARG A 7 14.44 45.34 49.51
CA ARG A 7 14.49 46.56 48.66
C ARG A 7 15.44 46.44 47.45
N CYS A 8 14.90 46.75 46.27
CA CYS A 8 15.56 46.96 44.98
C CYS A 8 16.22 48.36 44.88
N ILE A 9 17.12 48.50 43.90
CA ILE A 9 17.47 49.62 42.97
C ILE A 9 18.89 49.24 42.45
N GLY A 10 19.30 49.22 41.18
CA GLY A 10 18.77 49.64 39.89
C GLY A 10 19.98 50.01 38.99
N GLY A 11 20.02 49.52 37.74
CA GLY A 11 20.66 50.22 36.59
C GLY A 11 22.11 49.89 36.20
N ALA A 12 22.25 49.20 35.05
CA ALA A 12 23.07 49.51 33.84
C ALA A 12 24.56 49.93 33.97
N ALA A 13 25.51 49.63 33.08
CA ALA A 13 25.67 48.74 31.92
C ALA A 13 27.14 48.91 31.39
N VAL A 14 27.57 48.02 30.49
CA VAL A 14 28.61 48.18 29.45
C VAL A 14 30.12 48.02 29.81
N ALA A 15 30.61 46.83 29.40
CA ALA A 15 31.76 46.51 28.53
C ALA A 15 33.13 47.21 28.67
N ALA A 16 34.19 46.39 28.74
CA ALA A 16 35.25 46.33 27.71
C ALA A 16 36.35 45.33 28.12
N VAL A 17 36.52 44.23 27.37
CA VAL A 17 37.82 43.53 27.27
C VAL A 17 38.03 43.12 25.82
N LEU A 18 38.97 43.80 25.16
CA LEU A 18 39.63 43.42 23.91
C LEU A 18 40.97 42.74 24.31
N LEU A 19 41.21 41.48 23.92
CA LEU A 19 41.99 41.05 22.74
C LEU A 19 43.52 41.15 23.02
N TRP A 20 44.41 40.17 22.88
CA TRP A 20 44.67 39.12 21.89
C TRP A 20 45.68 38.12 22.47
N ILE A 21 45.65 36.83 22.10
CA ILE A 21 46.83 36.13 21.54
C ILE A 21 46.32 35.17 20.44
N ALA A 22 47.02 35.21 19.31
CA ALA A 22 46.73 34.54 18.04
C ALA A 22 47.50 33.23 17.84
N GLY A 23 46.99 32.43 16.88
CA GLY A 23 47.72 31.40 16.13
C GLY A 23 47.14 30.00 16.38
N CYS A 24 46.68 29.21 15.41
CA CYS A 24 46.81 29.24 13.95
C CYS A 24 45.71 28.36 13.31
N GLY A 25 45.26 28.75 12.12
CA GLY A 25 44.97 27.81 11.02
C GLY A 25 43.54 27.29 10.84
N GLY A 26 42.90 27.73 9.75
CA GLY A 26 41.88 26.95 9.04
C GLY A 26 40.44 27.47 9.11
N ALA A 27 40.10 28.39 8.22
CA ALA A 27 38.70 28.68 7.90
C ALA A 27 38.12 27.50 7.08
N GLY A 28 37.48 26.55 7.76
CA GLY A 28 36.64 25.54 7.13
C GLY A 28 35.20 26.07 7.06
N GLN A 29 34.73 26.37 5.87
CA GLN A 29 33.31 26.54 5.56
C GLN A 29 32.54 25.32 6.08
N LEU A 30 31.46 25.56 6.84
CA LEU A 30 30.44 24.56 7.12
C LEU A 30 29.82 24.13 5.78
N SER A 31 30.31 23.03 5.22
CA SER A 31 29.61 22.29 4.16
C SER A 31 28.50 21.46 4.80
N PRO A 32 27.28 21.45 4.24
CA PRO A 32 26.33 20.40 4.57
C PRO A 32 26.99 19.05 4.22
N HIS A 33 26.98 18.11 5.15
CA HIS A 33 27.29 16.72 4.86
C HIS A 33 26.25 16.22 3.86
N ALA A 34 26.57 16.34 2.57
CA ALA A 34 25.98 15.49 1.56
C ALA A 34 26.47 14.08 1.86
N THR A 35 25.63 13.28 2.53
CA THR A 35 25.75 11.83 2.48
C THR A 35 25.63 11.44 1.01
N THR A 36 26.76 11.20 0.37
CA THR A 36 26.79 10.44 -0.89
C THR A 36 26.31 9.04 -0.55
N HIS A 37 24.99 8.82 -0.66
CA HIS A 37 24.43 7.49 -0.83
C HIS A 37 25.08 6.93 -2.08
N LYS A 38 26.01 6.00 -1.89
CA LYS A 38 26.45 5.15 -2.99
C LYS A 38 25.21 4.34 -3.32
N SER A 39 24.49 4.72 -4.37
CA SER A 39 23.52 3.86 -5.02
C SER A 39 24.27 2.58 -5.36
N VAL A 40 24.04 1.54 -4.56
CA VAL A 40 24.28 0.20 -5.05
C VAL A 40 23.22 0.04 -6.14
N ASP A 41 23.69 -0.07 -7.37
CA ASP A 41 22.87 -0.37 -8.53
C ASP A 41 22.40 -1.83 -8.35
N VAL A 42 21.35 -2.03 -7.56
CA VAL A 42 20.71 -3.33 -7.38
C VAL A 42 19.54 -3.37 -8.36
N GLY A 43 19.83 -3.79 -9.58
CA GLY A 43 18.81 -4.00 -10.60
C GLY A 43 17.77 -5.04 -10.15
N ALA A 44 16.53 -4.85 -10.59
CA ALA A 44 15.42 -5.77 -10.37
C ALA A 44 15.80 -7.23 -10.68
N GLY A 45 15.61 -8.13 -9.71
CA GLY A 45 15.66 -9.58 -9.92
C GLY A 45 16.97 -10.30 -9.58
N ARG A 46 17.77 -9.83 -8.62
CA ARG A 46 18.89 -10.63 -8.12
C ARG A 46 18.36 -11.76 -7.23
N LEU A 47 18.73 -13.00 -7.52
CA LEU A 47 18.51 -14.17 -6.65
C LEU A 47 19.75 -14.38 -5.77
N VAL A 48 19.54 -14.86 -4.55
CA VAL A 48 20.59 -15.47 -3.72
C VAL A 48 20.87 -16.92 -4.18
N PRO A 49 22.00 -17.53 -3.78
CA PRO A 49 22.46 -18.85 -4.28
C PRO A 49 21.42 -19.97 -4.28
N ASP A 50 20.41 -19.90 -3.40
CA ASP A 50 19.38 -20.93 -3.23
C ASP A 50 18.07 -20.65 -3.99
N GLY A 51 18.04 -19.62 -4.85
CA GLY A 51 16.90 -19.34 -5.72
C GLY A 51 15.73 -18.60 -5.05
N LEU A 52 15.93 -18.09 -3.83
CA LEU A 52 15.00 -17.16 -3.20
C LEU A 52 15.01 -15.81 -3.92
N PRO A 53 13.82 -15.18 -4.10
CA PRO A 53 13.76 -13.83 -4.62
C PRO A 53 14.30 -12.86 -3.57
N VAL A 54 14.81 -11.71 -4.01
CA VAL A 54 15.27 -10.65 -3.10
C VAL A 54 14.31 -9.48 -3.29
N PRO A 55 13.30 -9.33 -2.41
CA PRO A 55 12.41 -8.18 -2.43
C PRO A 55 13.18 -6.88 -2.20
N ASP A 56 12.69 -5.77 -2.75
CA ASP A 56 13.20 -4.45 -2.38
C ASP A 56 12.65 -4.02 -1.00
N HIS A 57 11.48 -4.57 -0.65
CA HIS A 57 10.76 -4.32 0.60
C HIS A 57 10.13 -5.62 1.13
N ILE A 58 10.26 -5.90 2.42
CA ILE A 58 9.48 -6.93 3.12
C ILE A 58 8.67 -6.25 4.22
N THR A 59 7.37 -6.52 4.29
CA THR A 59 6.50 -6.10 5.38
C THR A 59 6.02 -7.33 6.13
N ILE A 60 6.25 -7.39 7.44
CA ILE A 60 5.74 -8.45 8.29
C ILE A 60 4.65 -7.86 9.16
N VAL A 61 3.43 -8.37 9.06
CA VAL A 61 2.32 -7.98 9.93
C VAL A 61 2.08 -9.12 10.89
N VAL A 62 2.20 -8.85 12.19
CA VAL A 62 2.01 -9.85 13.24
C VAL A 62 0.69 -9.57 13.95
N MET A 63 -0.24 -10.51 13.84
CA MET A 63 -1.53 -10.55 14.54
C MET A 63 -1.42 -11.43 15.78
N GLU A 64 -2.43 -11.43 16.64
CA GLU A 64 -2.33 -12.02 17.98
C GLU A 64 -3.25 -13.21 18.21
N ASN A 65 -2.71 -14.25 18.85
CA ASN A 65 -3.46 -15.22 19.65
C ASN A 65 -4.66 -15.88 18.93
N LYS A 66 -4.47 -16.41 17.71
CA LYS A 66 -5.54 -17.14 16.99
C LYS A 66 -5.03 -18.44 16.42
N THR A 67 -5.70 -19.53 16.82
CA THR A 67 -5.53 -20.85 16.20
C THR A 67 -5.94 -20.78 14.74
N TYR A 68 -5.22 -21.48 13.86
CA TYR A 68 -5.43 -21.52 12.41
C TYR A 68 -6.91 -21.59 11.99
N GLY A 69 -7.71 -22.47 12.60
CA GLY A 69 -9.12 -22.65 12.27
C GLY A 69 -10.06 -21.52 12.73
N GLN A 70 -9.60 -20.59 13.57
CA GLN A 70 -10.33 -19.36 13.90
C GLN A 70 -10.25 -18.33 12.77
N ILE A 71 -9.24 -18.45 11.90
CA ILE A 71 -9.01 -17.59 10.74
C ILE A 71 -9.39 -18.34 9.46
N ILE A 72 -8.65 -19.38 9.09
CA ILE A 72 -8.88 -20.09 7.83
C ILE A 72 -10.17 -20.92 7.88
N GLY A 73 -11.08 -20.63 6.94
CA GLY A 73 -12.44 -21.19 6.87
C GLY A 73 -13.47 -20.44 7.74
N SER A 74 -13.05 -19.44 8.51
CA SER A 74 -13.93 -18.67 9.39
C SER A 74 -14.67 -17.57 8.63
N THR A 75 -15.97 -17.46 8.84
CA THR A 75 -16.77 -16.34 8.29
C THR A 75 -16.48 -15.01 9.00
N ALA A 76 -15.74 -15.03 10.10
CA ALA A 76 -15.32 -13.83 10.81
C ALA A 76 -14.04 -13.21 10.22
N ALA A 77 -13.30 -13.94 9.36
CA ALA A 77 -12.06 -13.49 8.74
C ALA A 77 -12.13 -13.48 7.19
N PRO A 78 -13.16 -12.87 6.56
CA PRO A 78 -13.33 -12.96 5.11
C PRO A 78 -12.17 -12.35 4.30
N TYR A 79 -11.52 -11.29 4.78
CA TYR A 79 -10.40 -10.67 4.07
C TYR A 79 -9.15 -11.56 4.12
N GLU A 80 -8.80 -12.08 5.30
CA GLU A 80 -7.67 -13.00 5.45
C GLU A 80 -7.87 -14.29 4.65
N ASN A 81 -9.09 -14.84 4.62
CA ASN A 81 -9.41 -15.98 3.77
C ASN A 81 -9.27 -15.67 2.28
N ALA A 82 -9.63 -14.46 1.84
CA ALA A 82 -9.45 -14.05 0.45
C ALA A 82 -7.96 -13.89 0.09
N LEU A 83 -7.14 -13.38 1.01
CA LEU A 83 -5.68 -13.34 0.85
C LEU A 83 -5.11 -14.74 0.73
N ALA A 84 -5.48 -15.64 1.63
CA ALA A 84 -5.01 -17.03 1.64
C ALA A 84 -5.41 -17.81 0.38
N GLN A 85 -6.59 -17.52 -0.19
CA GLN A 85 -7.06 -18.15 -1.44
C GLN A 85 -6.32 -17.64 -2.69
N SER A 86 -5.94 -16.35 -2.69
CA SER A 86 -5.37 -15.70 -3.87
C SER A 86 -3.84 -15.67 -3.87
N ASN A 87 -3.20 -16.11 -2.79
CA ASN A 87 -1.75 -16.03 -2.58
C ASN A 87 -1.21 -17.33 -1.95
N ALA A 88 -0.02 -17.30 -1.36
CA ALA A 88 0.58 -18.48 -0.73
C ALA A 88 0.18 -18.59 0.74
N LEU A 89 -0.52 -19.67 1.09
CA LEU A 89 -0.87 -20.04 2.45
C LEU A 89 0.06 -21.15 2.95
N MET A 90 0.72 -20.92 4.08
CA MET A 90 1.46 -21.95 4.80
C MET A 90 0.48 -22.70 5.71
N THR A 91 0.12 -23.93 5.34
CA THR A 91 -0.94 -24.68 6.02
C THR A 91 -0.45 -25.39 7.29
N ASP A 92 0.86 -25.42 7.53
CA ASP A 92 1.52 -26.09 8.66
C ASP A 92 2.48 -25.09 9.37
N SER A 93 1.95 -23.90 9.69
CA SER A 93 2.71 -22.84 10.37
C SER A 93 2.44 -22.84 11.87
N HIS A 94 3.48 -22.67 12.67
CA HIS A 94 3.40 -22.79 14.13
C HIS A 94 4.06 -21.61 14.85
N GLY A 95 3.40 -21.10 15.89
CA GLY A 95 4.07 -20.27 16.88
C GLY A 95 5.17 -21.09 17.57
N VAL A 96 6.21 -20.43 18.08
CA VAL A 96 7.35 -21.13 18.70
C VAL A 96 6.99 -21.58 20.10
N GLU A 97 6.38 -20.70 20.89
CA GLU A 97 6.06 -20.96 22.28
C GLU A 97 4.89 -20.13 22.78
N HIS A 98 4.71 -20.07 24.11
CA HIS A 98 3.76 -19.21 24.79
C HIS A 98 4.40 -18.60 26.04
N PRO A 99 4.11 -17.34 26.40
CA PRO A 99 3.14 -16.42 25.77
C PRO A 99 3.74 -15.60 24.59
N SER A 100 3.04 -14.54 24.17
CA SER A 100 3.35 -13.69 23.02
C SER A 100 4.76 -13.11 22.99
N GLU A 101 5.26 -12.47 24.05
CA GLU A 101 6.55 -11.74 23.99
C GLU A 101 7.75 -12.60 23.52
N PRO A 102 7.95 -13.83 24.03
CA PRO A 102 8.94 -14.75 23.49
C PRO A 102 8.86 -14.96 21.96
N ASN A 103 7.67 -15.08 21.38
CA ASN A 103 7.48 -15.28 19.94
C ASN A 103 7.98 -14.08 19.11
N TYR A 104 7.74 -12.85 19.58
CA TYR A 104 8.28 -11.65 18.92
C TYR A 104 9.81 -11.60 19.00
N LEU A 105 10.39 -12.02 20.13
CA LEU A 105 11.85 -12.10 20.30
C LEU A 105 12.46 -13.20 19.41
N ASP A 106 11.79 -14.34 19.28
CA ASP A 106 12.18 -15.44 18.40
C ASP A 106 12.17 -15.02 16.93
N LEU A 107 11.12 -14.36 16.47
CA LEU A 107 11.03 -13.81 15.11
C LEU A 107 12.11 -12.75 14.86
N PHE A 108 12.43 -11.94 15.86
CA PHE A 108 13.30 -10.76 15.67
C PHE A 108 14.80 -11.04 15.94
N SER A 109 15.14 -12.09 16.68
CA SER A 109 16.53 -12.37 17.07
C SER A 109 16.91 -13.86 17.05
N GLY A 110 16.00 -14.73 16.62
CA GLY A 110 16.21 -16.17 16.60
C GLY A 110 16.30 -16.81 17.98
N ALA A 111 15.96 -16.09 19.04
CA ALA A 111 15.87 -16.62 20.40
C ALA A 111 15.02 -15.70 21.30
N ASN A 112 14.27 -16.30 22.23
CA ASN A 112 13.49 -15.60 23.25
C ASN A 112 14.30 -14.81 24.30
N GLN A 113 15.63 -14.78 24.18
CA GLN A 113 16.54 -14.07 25.09
C GLN A 113 16.40 -14.49 26.58
N GLY A 114 15.85 -15.68 26.84
CA GLY A 114 15.56 -16.19 28.18
C GLY A 114 14.29 -15.62 28.82
N VAL A 115 13.47 -14.89 28.05
CA VAL A 115 12.14 -14.45 28.45
C VAL A 115 11.16 -15.60 28.22
N THR A 116 10.35 -15.92 29.22
CA THR A 116 9.35 -17.00 29.17
C THR A 116 7.97 -16.54 29.64
N ASP A 117 7.77 -15.23 29.70
CA ASP A 117 6.56 -14.54 30.11
C ASP A 117 6.41 -13.21 29.34
N ASP A 118 5.35 -12.45 29.63
CA ASP A 118 5.09 -11.12 29.03
C ASP A 118 5.63 -9.99 29.94
N SER A 119 6.80 -10.19 30.55
CA SER A 119 7.36 -9.20 31.48
C SER A 119 7.96 -7.98 30.77
N CYS A 120 7.90 -6.82 31.41
CA CYS A 120 8.43 -5.59 30.81
C CYS A 120 8.91 -4.62 31.90
N PRO A 121 10.01 -3.88 31.69
CA PRO A 121 10.80 -3.76 30.46
C PRO A 121 12.02 -4.69 30.38
N HIS A 122 12.47 -4.93 29.14
CA HIS A 122 13.72 -5.64 28.84
C HIS A 122 14.74 -4.78 28.08
N THR A 123 16.00 -5.22 28.06
CA THR A 123 17.06 -4.65 27.23
C THR A 123 18.10 -5.73 26.93
N PHE A 124 18.38 -5.94 25.65
CA PHE A 124 19.27 -6.97 25.13
C PHE A 124 20.38 -6.35 24.29
N SER A 125 21.55 -6.97 24.37
CA SER A 125 22.74 -6.64 23.56
C SER A 125 23.04 -7.69 22.49
N ALA A 126 22.19 -8.72 22.40
CA ALA A 126 22.24 -9.69 21.32
C ALA A 126 21.95 -8.99 19.98
N THR A 127 22.45 -9.59 18.90
CA THR A 127 22.15 -9.11 17.55
C THR A 127 20.70 -9.42 17.19
N SER A 128 20.01 -8.46 16.60
CA SER A 128 18.66 -8.57 16.09
C SER A 128 18.60 -8.44 14.57
N LEU A 129 17.48 -8.82 13.97
CA LEU A 129 17.20 -8.63 12.54
C LEU A 129 17.39 -7.17 12.13
N GLY A 130 16.88 -6.23 12.93
CA GLY A 130 17.08 -4.79 12.70
C GLY A 130 18.56 -4.41 12.70
N GLY A 131 19.33 -4.91 13.66
CA GLY A 131 20.77 -4.70 13.74
C GLY A 131 21.54 -5.29 12.56
N GLU A 132 21.22 -6.51 12.11
CA GLU A 132 21.87 -7.13 10.95
C GLU A 132 21.59 -6.39 9.65
N LEU A 133 20.34 -5.98 9.43
CA LEU A 133 19.96 -5.18 8.27
C LEU A 133 20.74 -3.86 8.22
N ILE A 134 20.78 -3.13 9.34
CA ILE A 134 21.50 -1.85 9.44
C ILE A 134 23.00 -2.06 9.22
N ALA A 135 23.58 -3.11 9.82
CA ALA A 135 24.99 -3.45 9.62
C ALA A 135 25.32 -3.82 8.16
N ALA A 136 24.37 -4.39 7.44
CA ALA A 136 24.45 -4.68 6.00
C ALA A 136 24.19 -3.45 5.09
N GLY A 137 23.86 -2.29 5.67
CA GLY A 137 23.53 -1.07 4.92
C GLY A 137 22.11 -1.05 4.35
N LEU A 138 21.23 -1.91 4.85
CA LEU A 138 19.80 -1.96 4.55
C LEU A 138 19.02 -1.17 5.62
N SER A 139 17.76 -0.85 5.33
CA SER A 139 16.91 -0.10 6.26
C SER A 139 15.87 -0.98 6.95
N PHE A 140 15.63 -0.69 8.22
CA PHE A 140 14.65 -1.37 9.05
C PHE A 140 13.71 -0.34 9.68
N LYS A 141 12.41 -0.66 9.80
CA LYS A 141 11.50 0.02 10.74
C LYS A 141 10.49 -0.94 11.38
N TRP A 142 10.03 -0.59 12.57
CA TRP A 142 8.87 -1.20 13.21
C TRP A 142 7.76 -0.17 13.38
N TYR A 143 6.63 -0.37 12.75
CA TYR A 143 5.44 0.47 12.83
C TYR A 143 4.48 -0.13 13.85
N ALA A 144 4.34 0.52 15.00
CA ALA A 144 3.44 0.08 16.05
C ALA A 144 2.23 1.03 16.14
N GLU A 145 1.03 0.47 16.10
CA GLU A 145 -0.18 1.25 16.30
C GLU A 145 -0.27 1.71 17.76
N GLN A 146 -0.65 2.98 17.94
CA GLN A 146 -0.81 3.64 19.24
C GLN A 146 0.42 3.64 20.17
N ILE A 147 1.62 3.36 19.65
CA ILE A 147 2.85 3.69 20.38
C ILE A 147 2.84 5.20 20.72
N PRO A 148 3.12 5.59 21.98
CA PRO A 148 2.94 7.00 22.38
C PRO A 148 3.80 8.01 21.63
N ALA A 149 4.98 7.57 21.17
CA ALA A 149 5.90 8.34 20.33
C ALA A 149 6.92 7.37 19.72
N ALA A 150 7.59 7.79 18.63
CA ALA A 150 8.72 7.05 18.08
C ALA A 150 9.78 6.78 19.16
N GLY A 151 10.25 5.53 19.24
CA GLY A 151 11.21 5.06 20.24
C GLY A 151 10.71 5.01 21.68
N SER A 152 9.39 5.04 21.90
CA SER A 152 8.84 4.97 23.26
C SER A 152 9.21 3.67 23.97
N ALA A 153 9.87 3.78 25.12
CA ALA A 153 10.30 2.65 25.94
C ALA A 153 9.25 2.18 26.97
N VAL A 154 8.07 2.80 27.00
CA VAL A 154 7.02 2.44 27.97
C VAL A 154 6.46 1.04 27.68
N CYS A 155 6.04 0.33 28.72
CA CYS A 155 5.44 -1.00 28.56
C CYS A 155 4.04 -0.97 27.93
N ALA A 156 3.30 0.12 28.12
CA ALA A 156 1.97 0.32 27.54
C ALA A 156 1.65 1.80 27.33
N SER A 157 0.77 2.09 26.37
CA SER A 157 0.14 3.41 26.27
C SER A 157 -0.87 3.62 27.40
N ALA A 158 -1.30 4.88 27.62
CA ALA A 158 -2.24 5.21 28.70
C ALA A 158 -3.62 4.53 28.56
N ASN A 159 -4.05 4.23 27.33
CA ASN A 159 -5.29 3.49 27.03
C ASN A 159 -5.07 1.98 26.93
N LEU A 160 -3.85 1.49 27.18
CA LEU A 160 -3.44 0.08 27.15
C LEU A 160 -3.50 -0.60 25.77
N LEU A 161 -3.86 0.12 24.71
CA LEU A 161 -3.97 -0.45 23.36
C LEU A 161 -2.60 -0.72 22.73
N TYR A 162 -1.56 0.04 23.04
CA TYR A 162 -0.19 -0.35 22.73
C TYR A 162 0.41 -1.17 23.87
N ARG A 163 1.09 -2.27 23.53
CA ARG A 163 1.92 -3.05 24.46
C ARG A 163 3.30 -3.31 23.87
N ARG A 164 4.34 -2.98 24.63
CA ARG A 164 5.73 -3.18 24.21
C ARG A 164 6.09 -4.66 23.98
N LYS A 165 5.39 -5.58 24.65
CA LYS A 165 5.56 -7.03 24.44
C LYS A 165 5.34 -7.46 22.97
N HIS A 166 4.59 -6.69 22.18
CA HIS A 166 4.35 -6.95 20.75
C HIS A 166 5.32 -6.19 19.83
N VAL A 167 6.39 -5.58 20.39
CA VAL A 167 7.33 -4.70 19.67
C VAL A 167 8.76 -4.93 20.14
N ALA A 168 9.34 -6.04 19.67
CA ALA A 168 10.65 -6.51 20.13
C ALA A 168 11.80 -5.53 19.88
N SER A 169 11.77 -4.72 18.82
CA SER A 169 12.87 -3.79 18.47
C SER A 169 13.29 -2.85 19.61
N ILE A 170 12.35 -2.37 20.42
CA ILE A 170 12.65 -1.48 21.56
C ILE A 170 13.49 -2.20 22.64
N ASN A 171 13.44 -3.53 22.67
CA ASN A 171 14.23 -4.34 23.60
C ASN A 171 15.70 -4.50 23.16
N PHE A 172 16.10 -4.18 21.92
CA PHE A 172 17.46 -4.42 21.42
C PHE A 172 18.27 -3.15 21.23
N SER A 173 19.49 -3.13 21.79
CA SER A 173 20.36 -1.94 21.74
C SER A 173 21.03 -1.69 20.38
N ASP A 174 21.00 -2.68 19.48
CA ASP A 174 21.59 -2.60 18.14
C ASP A 174 20.61 -2.06 17.07
N THR A 175 19.33 -1.90 17.43
CA THR A 175 18.33 -1.23 16.60
C THR A 175 18.06 0.17 17.16
N PRO A 176 18.23 1.25 16.38
CA PRO A 176 17.91 2.60 16.83
C PRO A 176 16.45 2.70 17.26
N ALA A 177 16.20 3.25 18.45
CA ALA A 177 14.83 3.38 18.97
C ALA A 177 13.92 4.18 18.02
N ALA A 178 14.47 5.17 17.29
CA ALA A 178 13.72 5.99 16.33
C ALA A 178 13.20 5.20 15.11
N ASP A 179 13.78 4.03 14.82
CA ASP A 179 13.30 3.15 13.76
C ASP A 179 12.06 2.36 14.19
N THR A 180 11.68 2.43 15.47
CA THR A 180 10.34 2.04 15.93
C THR A 180 9.46 3.28 16.04
N THR A 181 8.39 3.34 15.26
CA THR A 181 7.57 4.54 15.10
C THR A 181 6.07 4.22 15.06
N THR A 182 5.25 5.25 15.01
CA THR A 182 3.80 5.14 14.92
C THR A 182 3.36 4.55 13.59
N TYR A 183 2.33 3.71 13.59
CA TYR A 183 1.75 3.14 12.37
C TYR A 183 1.38 4.19 11.30
N ASP A 184 0.86 5.35 11.71
CA ASP A 184 0.52 6.46 10.81
C ASP A 184 1.66 6.93 9.90
N GLN A 185 2.92 6.70 10.32
CA GLN A 185 4.11 7.09 9.55
C GLN A 185 4.31 6.24 8.29
N LEU A 186 3.80 5.00 8.26
CA LEU A 186 3.98 4.06 7.16
C LEU A 186 3.53 4.65 5.83
N SER A 187 2.34 5.24 5.79
CA SER A 187 1.78 5.87 4.57
C SER A 187 2.65 7.00 4.03
N SER A 188 3.26 7.78 4.93
CA SER A 188 4.17 8.87 4.58
C SER A 188 5.50 8.34 4.06
N ASP A 189 6.01 7.25 4.65
CA ASP A 189 7.27 6.64 4.22
C ASP A 189 7.14 6.00 2.83
N ILE A 190 6.01 5.34 2.54
CA ILE A 190 5.65 4.87 1.20
C ILE A 190 5.60 6.06 0.22
N ALA A 191 4.85 7.11 0.56
CA ALA A 191 4.66 8.26 -0.34
C ALA A 191 5.95 9.04 -0.64
N ASN A 192 6.89 9.07 0.31
CA ASN A 192 8.15 9.79 0.18
C ASN A 192 9.29 8.94 -0.40
N GLY A 193 9.04 7.65 -0.71
CA GLY A 193 10.09 6.74 -1.17
C GLY A 193 11.14 6.43 -0.10
N THR A 194 10.75 6.50 1.17
CA THR A 194 11.59 6.15 2.34
C THR A 194 11.10 4.89 3.04
N TYR A 195 10.35 4.05 2.32
CA TYR A 195 9.88 2.75 2.79
C TYR A 195 11.09 1.83 3.05
N PRO A 196 11.18 1.16 4.22
CA PRO A 196 12.38 0.43 4.58
C PRO A 196 12.52 -0.88 3.79
N THR A 197 13.73 -1.43 3.74
CA THR A 197 13.99 -2.76 3.19
C THR A 197 13.21 -3.85 3.94
N VAL A 198 13.14 -3.74 5.27
CA VAL A 198 12.26 -4.59 6.09
C VAL A 198 11.46 -3.73 7.07
N ALA A 199 10.14 -3.91 7.06
CA ALA A 199 9.20 -3.34 8.00
C ALA A 199 8.55 -4.46 8.83
N ILE A 200 8.34 -4.21 10.12
CA ILE A 200 7.39 -4.98 10.94
C ILE A 200 6.25 -4.05 11.34
N VAL A 201 5.02 -4.57 11.31
CA VAL A 201 3.80 -3.86 11.69
C VAL A 201 3.15 -4.65 12.83
N SER A 202 2.90 -3.96 13.94
CA SER A 202 2.08 -4.48 15.04
C SER A 202 0.86 -3.58 15.18
N PRO A 203 -0.36 -4.07 14.86
CA PRO A 203 -1.59 -3.38 15.21
C PRO A 203 -1.73 -3.25 16.73
N ASP A 204 -2.71 -2.48 17.18
CA ASP A 204 -2.97 -2.36 18.62
C ASP A 204 -3.70 -3.60 19.18
N MET A 205 -3.78 -3.72 20.50
CA MET A 205 -4.38 -4.87 21.21
C MET A 205 -5.81 -5.21 20.79
N CYS A 206 -6.55 -4.31 20.13
CA CYS A 206 -7.87 -4.61 19.57
C CYS A 206 -7.72 -5.07 18.12
N ASP A 207 -7.00 -4.30 17.32
CA ASP A 207 -6.88 -4.51 15.89
C ASP A 207 -6.00 -5.71 15.52
N ASP A 208 -5.13 -6.16 16.44
CA ASP A 208 -4.34 -7.40 16.34
C ASP A 208 -5.16 -8.66 16.69
N MET A 209 -6.42 -8.50 17.14
CA MET A 209 -7.34 -9.55 17.61
C MET A 209 -7.05 -10.14 19.00
N HIS A 210 -6.17 -9.53 19.80
CA HIS A 210 -5.90 -9.99 21.16
C HIS A 210 -7.11 -9.75 22.10
N ASP A 211 -7.57 -8.50 22.19
CA ASP A 211 -8.66 -8.06 23.08
C ASP A 211 -10.01 -7.91 22.35
N CYS A 212 -10.00 -7.94 21.02
CA CYS A 212 -11.19 -7.80 20.18
C CYS A 212 -11.43 -9.01 19.28
N SER A 213 -12.56 -9.00 18.58
CA SER A 213 -12.98 -10.15 17.76
C SER A 213 -12.14 -10.30 16.50
N VAL A 214 -12.09 -11.51 15.95
CA VAL A 214 -11.49 -11.79 14.63
C VAL A 214 -12.03 -10.85 13.55
N ALA A 215 -13.34 -10.55 13.55
CA ALA A 215 -13.93 -9.64 12.59
C ALA A 215 -13.44 -8.19 12.72
N THR A 216 -13.00 -7.78 13.90
CA THR A 216 -12.41 -6.45 14.13
C THR A 216 -11.04 -6.37 13.47
N GLY A 217 -10.16 -7.33 13.76
CA GLY A 217 -8.83 -7.35 13.14
C GLY A 217 -8.87 -7.63 11.64
N ASP A 218 -9.77 -8.50 11.16
CA ASP A 218 -9.95 -8.73 9.71
C ASP A 218 -10.39 -7.44 9.00
N GLN A 219 -11.28 -6.66 9.63
CA GLN A 219 -11.66 -5.34 9.11
C GLN A 219 -10.49 -4.35 9.13
N TRP A 220 -9.67 -4.35 10.17
CA TRP A 220 -8.47 -3.52 10.22
C TRP A 220 -7.51 -3.88 9.08
N LEU A 221 -7.22 -5.18 8.91
CA LEU A 221 -6.38 -5.68 7.82
C LEU A 221 -6.95 -5.29 6.45
N ALA A 222 -8.26 -5.43 6.24
CA ALA A 222 -8.94 -5.06 5.01
C ALA A 222 -8.81 -3.56 4.68
N ASN A 223 -8.68 -2.70 5.70
CA ASN A 223 -8.49 -1.26 5.52
C ASN A 223 -7.02 -0.86 5.33
N HIS A 224 -6.08 -1.65 5.86
CA HIS A 224 -4.69 -1.23 6.05
C HIS A 224 -3.67 -1.95 5.17
N LEU A 225 -3.91 -3.22 4.81
CA LEU A 225 -3.01 -3.98 3.96
C LEU A 225 -3.09 -3.62 2.46
N PRO A 226 -4.25 -3.26 1.87
CA PRO A 226 -4.31 -3.01 0.42
C PRO A 226 -3.32 -1.95 -0.10
N PRO A 227 -3.06 -0.81 0.59
CA PRO A 227 -2.02 0.13 0.19
C PRO A 227 -0.61 -0.48 0.16
N ILE A 228 -0.26 -1.32 1.14
CA ILE A 228 1.04 -2.01 1.23
C ILE A 228 1.16 -3.01 0.08
N ILE A 229 0.18 -3.91 -0.06
CA ILE A 229 0.14 -4.93 -1.13
C ILE A 229 0.24 -4.28 -2.52
N HIS A 230 -0.43 -3.14 -2.71
CA HIS A 230 -0.38 -2.41 -3.98
C HIS A 230 1.01 -1.84 -4.27
N TYR A 231 1.65 -1.23 -3.28
CA TYR A 231 3.02 -0.74 -3.40
C TYR A 231 3.97 -1.90 -3.75
N ASP A 232 3.89 -2.97 -2.97
CA ASP A 232 4.72 -4.17 -3.08
C ASP A 232 4.59 -4.82 -4.48
N ALA A 233 3.39 -4.88 -5.05
CA ALA A 233 3.15 -5.46 -6.38
C ALA A 233 3.93 -4.76 -7.52
N THR A 234 4.30 -3.49 -7.34
CA THR A 234 5.02 -2.68 -8.35
C THR A 234 6.46 -2.33 -7.96
N HIS A 235 6.84 -2.57 -6.71
CA HIS A 235 8.15 -2.25 -6.14
C HIS A 235 8.84 -3.50 -5.59
N ASN A 236 8.61 -4.66 -6.21
CA ASN A 236 9.26 -5.92 -5.84
C ASN A 236 9.14 -6.20 -4.32
N GLY A 237 7.97 -5.93 -3.74
CA GLY A 237 7.75 -6.06 -2.30
C GLY A 237 7.09 -7.38 -1.92
N LEU A 238 7.28 -7.79 -0.68
CA LEU A 238 6.71 -9.00 -0.09
C LEU A 238 6.00 -8.64 1.22
N LEU A 239 4.71 -8.94 1.32
CA LEU A 239 3.98 -8.92 2.56
C LEU A 239 3.91 -10.34 3.14
N ILE A 240 4.22 -10.47 4.43
CA ILE A 240 4.05 -11.68 5.24
C ILE A 240 3.05 -11.32 6.34
N LEU A 241 1.84 -11.87 6.27
CA LEU A 241 0.85 -11.81 7.34
C LEU A 241 0.97 -13.07 8.19
N THR A 242 1.20 -12.93 9.48
CA THR A 242 1.32 -14.07 10.41
C THR A 242 0.66 -13.76 11.75
N PHE A 243 0.54 -14.76 12.61
CA PHE A 243 0.15 -14.61 14.01
C PHE A 243 1.33 -14.95 14.92
N ASP A 244 1.39 -14.40 16.13
CA ASP A 244 2.43 -14.70 17.11
C ASP A 244 2.28 -16.12 17.68
N GLU A 245 1.08 -16.49 18.08
CA GLU A 245 0.74 -17.77 18.69
C GLU A 245 -0.75 -18.11 18.53
N SER A 246 -1.08 -19.35 18.82
CA SER A 246 -2.45 -19.85 18.88
C SER A 246 -3.18 -19.34 20.14
N GLU A 247 -4.51 -19.35 20.14
CA GLU A 247 -5.30 -18.78 21.25
C GLU A 247 -5.06 -19.48 22.60
N ASN A 248 -4.71 -20.77 22.60
CA ASN A 248 -4.62 -21.53 23.84
C ASN A 248 -3.72 -22.76 23.74
N SER A 249 -2.57 -22.70 24.40
CA SER A 249 -1.58 -23.79 24.46
C SER A 249 -2.09 -25.15 24.96
N LYS A 250 -3.20 -25.18 25.71
CA LYS A 250 -3.80 -26.45 26.18
C LYS A 250 -4.76 -27.06 25.18
N LEU A 251 -5.45 -26.23 24.40
CA LEU A 251 -6.42 -26.69 23.39
C LEU A 251 -5.75 -26.91 22.03
N ASP A 252 -4.68 -26.17 21.76
CA ASP A 252 -3.86 -26.28 20.57
C ASP A 252 -2.38 -26.44 20.96
N PRO A 253 -1.97 -27.64 21.40
CA PRO A 253 -0.59 -27.89 21.80
C PRO A 253 0.39 -27.88 20.61
N ALA A 254 -0.13 -27.86 19.37
CA ALA A 254 0.68 -27.69 18.18
C ALA A 254 1.02 -26.22 17.92
N ASN A 255 0.37 -25.28 18.62
CA ASN A 255 0.51 -23.85 18.40
C ASN A 255 0.27 -23.47 16.92
N HIS A 256 -0.77 -24.04 16.30
CA HIS A 256 -1.00 -23.94 14.86
C HIS A 256 -1.60 -22.57 14.49
N ILE A 257 -0.87 -21.79 13.69
CA ILE A 257 -1.19 -20.40 13.33
C ILE A 257 -1.35 -20.24 11.81
N THR A 258 -1.89 -19.09 11.41
CA THR A 258 -2.01 -18.72 10.00
C THR A 258 -0.80 -17.91 9.56
N THR A 259 -0.19 -18.28 8.43
CA THR A 259 0.83 -17.45 7.75
C THR A 259 0.55 -17.39 6.25
N THR A 260 0.37 -16.19 5.71
CA THR A 260 0.11 -15.93 4.28
C THR A 260 1.17 -15.00 3.72
N LEU A 261 1.71 -15.34 2.54
CA LEU A 261 2.67 -14.53 1.81
C LEU A 261 1.99 -13.93 0.58
N VAL A 262 2.20 -12.65 0.34
CA VAL A 262 1.59 -11.87 -0.75
C VAL A 262 2.68 -11.04 -1.45
N GLY A 263 2.78 -11.14 -2.77
CA GLY A 263 3.76 -10.35 -3.52
C GLY A 263 3.88 -10.80 -4.98
N PRO A 264 4.54 -10.02 -5.84
CA PRO A 264 4.68 -10.34 -7.25
C PRO A 264 5.58 -11.55 -7.50
N MET A 265 6.40 -11.96 -6.52
CA MET A 265 7.23 -13.17 -6.58
C MET A 265 6.53 -14.43 -6.04
N VAL A 266 5.31 -14.31 -5.53
CA VAL A 266 4.61 -15.40 -4.85
C VAL A 266 3.69 -16.13 -5.82
N VAL A 267 3.79 -17.46 -5.85
CA VAL A 267 2.88 -18.37 -6.55
C VAL A 267 1.74 -18.72 -5.60
N ALA A 268 0.52 -18.36 -5.98
CA ALA A 268 -0.67 -18.70 -5.21
C ALA A 268 -0.82 -20.21 -5.02
N GLY A 269 -1.18 -20.64 -3.82
CA GLY A 269 -1.28 -22.05 -3.47
C GLY A 269 -1.23 -22.32 -1.98
N GLN A 270 -1.36 -23.59 -1.62
CA GLN A 270 -1.22 -24.06 -0.24
C GLN A 270 0.06 -24.88 -0.13
N TYR A 271 0.85 -24.58 0.89
CA TYR A 271 2.18 -25.14 1.09
C TYR A 271 2.25 -25.79 2.48
N ALA A 272 2.47 -27.10 2.50
CA ALA A 272 2.47 -27.92 3.72
C ALA A 272 3.86 -28.07 4.34
N GLN A 273 4.78 -27.13 4.07
CA GLN A 273 6.06 -27.09 4.77
C GLN A 273 5.78 -26.73 6.24
N THR A 274 6.22 -27.57 7.17
CA THR A 274 6.22 -27.25 8.59
C THR A 274 7.14 -26.06 8.82
N ILE A 275 6.60 -24.96 9.33
CA ILE A 275 7.37 -23.73 9.61
C ILE A 275 7.06 -23.18 10.99
N SER A 276 7.98 -22.37 11.51
CA SER A 276 7.75 -21.46 12.63
C SER A 276 8.33 -20.07 12.36
N HIS A 277 8.30 -19.18 13.35
CA HIS A 277 8.94 -17.85 13.28
C HIS A 277 10.41 -17.91 12.89
N PHE A 278 11.12 -18.97 13.26
CA PHE A 278 12.52 -19.16 12.85
C PHE A 278 12.68 -19.39 11.35
N ASN A 279 11.72 -20.05 10.69
CA ASN A 279 11.75 -20.21 9.23
C ASN A 279 11.45 -18.89 8.52
N VAL A 280 10.54 -18.07 9.06
CA VAL A 280 10.26 -16.72 8.54
C VAL A 280 11.50 -15.85 8.65
N LEU A 281 12.13 -15.78 9.83
CA LEU A 281 13.39 -15.07 10.05
C LEU A 281 14.48 -15.58 9.11
N ARG A 282 14.68 -16.91 9.05
CA ARG A 282 15.67 -17.53 8.17
C ARG A 282 15.48 -17.15 6.71
N THR A 283 14.23 -17.08 6.24
CA THR A 283 13.93 -16.67 4.87
C THR A 283 14.41 -15.25 4.60
N ILE A 284 14.14 -14.32 5.50
CA ILE A 284 14.53 -12.90 5.35
C ILE A 284 16.06 -12.76 5.39
N GLU A 285 16.71 -13.42 6.35
CA GLU A 285 18.17 -13.43 6.45
C GLU A 285 18.80 -13.96 5.17
N GLU A 286 18.27 -15.04 4.61
CA GLU A 286 18.79 -15.63 3.38
C GLU A 286 18.53 -14.75 2.16
N MET A 287 17.34 -14.15 2.02
CA MET A 287 17.01 -13.19 0.94
C MET A 287 18.02 -12.04 0.88
N TYR A 288 18.46 -11.53 2.03
CA TYR A 288 19.39 -10.39 2.10
C TYR A 288 20.85 -10.79 2.32
N GLY A 289 21.17 -12.09 2.37
CA GLY A 289 22.53 -12.60 2.59
C GLY A 289 23.10 -12.24 3.96
N LEU A 290 22.24 -12.15 4.98
CA LEU A 290 22.60 -11.89 6.38
C LEU A 290 23.16 -13.16 7.04
N SER A 291 23.70 -13.01 8.25
CA SER A 291 24.01 -14.18 9.08
C SER A 291 22.72 -14.75 9.64
N TYR A 292 22.76 -15.99 10.15
CA TYR A 292 21.57 -16.63 10.69
C TYR A 292 21.57 -16.53 12.21
N LEU A 293 20.60 -15.80 12.76
CA LEU A 293 20.48 -15.54 14.19
C LEU A 293 19.89 -16.73 14.93
N GLY A 294 20.53 -17.11 16.06
CA GLY A 294 20.00 -18.11 16.98
C GLY A 294 19.50 -19.40 16.30
N ALA A 295 18.25 -19.75 16.56
CA ALA A 295 17.60 -20.95 16.04
C ALA A 295 17.21 -20.87 14.54
N SER A 296 17.22 -19.69 13.91
CA SER A 296 16.99 -19.56 12.45
C SER A 296 18.05 -20.33 11.65
N SER A 297 19.26 -20.44 12.21
CA SER A 297 20.38 -21.19 11.62
C SER A 297 20.06 -22.66 11.33
N GLY A 298 19.11 -23.25 12.06
CA GLY A 298 18.68 -24.64 11.91
C GLY A 298 17.32 -24.87 11.23
N ALA A 299 16.54 -23.81 10.95
CA ALA A 299 15.15 -23.95 10.50
C ALA A 299 15.03 -24.17 8.97
N GLY A 300 15.90 -23.55 8.18
CA GLY A 300 15.79 -23.50 6.71
C GLY A 300 14.73 -22.49 6.21
N PRO A 301 14.86 -21.96 4.98
CA PRO A 301 13.94 -20.96 4.45
C PRO A 301 12.59 -21.57 4.01
N LEU A 302 11.62 -20.70 3.74
CA LEU A 302 10.37 -21.05 3.07
C LEU A 302 10.64 -21.41 1.61
N THR A 303 10.01 -22.47 1.12
CA THR A 303 10.26 -23.02 -0.22
C THR A 303 8.98 -23.29 -1.00
N GLY A 304 9.10 -23.38 -2.32
CA GLY A 304 8.02 -23.82 -3.22
C GLY A 304 7.10 -22.71 -3.75
N MET A 305 6.87 -21.64 -2.98
CA MET A 305 5.97 -20.55 -3.41
C MET A 305 6.62 -19.47 -4.26
N TRP A 306 7.89 -19.60 -4.63
CA TRP A 306 8.61 -18.56 -5.35
C TRP A 306 8.50 -18.78 -6.86
N ILE A 307 8.22 -17.71 -7.63
CA ILE A 307 8.26 -17.78 -9.09
C ILE A 307 9.66 -18.16 -9.54
N ALA A 308 9.79 -19.33 -10.19
CA ALA A 308 11.04 -19.76 -10.78
C ALA A 308 11.49 -18.80 -11.89
N PRO A 309 12.80 -18.55 -12.07
CA PRO A 309 13.29 -17.68 -13.12
C PRO A 309 12.87 -18.21 -14.50
N SER A 310 12.35 -17.31 -15.35
CA SER A 310 12.32 -17.58 -16.79
C SER A 310 13.76 -17.67 -17.30
N PRO A 311 14.14 -18.70 -18.07
CA PRO A 311 15.46 -18.74 -18.69
C PRO A 311 15.59 -17.52 -19.60
N THR A 312 16.59 -16.68 -19.35
CA THR A 312 16.87 -15.50 -20.18
C THR A 312 17.08 -15.96 -21.62
N PRO A 313 16.34 -15.43 -22.63
CA PRO A 313 16.59 -15.78 -24.01
C PRO A 313 17.99 -15.30 -24.40
N SER A 314 18.82 -16.23 -24.87
CA SER A 314 20.15 -15.95 -25.41
C SER A 314 20.02 -14.96 -26.57
N ALA A 315 20.73 -13.82 -26.47
CA ALA A 315 20.69 -12.78 -27.48
C ALA A 315 21.12 -13.33 -28.86
N SER A 316 20.23 -13.25 -29.85
CA SER A 316 20.58 -13.47 -31.25
C SER A 316 21.34 -12.24 -31.79
N PRO A 317 22.31 -12.43 -32.70
CA PRO A 317 23.23 -11.36 -33.11
C PRO A 317 22.54 -10.29 -33.97
N VAL A 318 22.82 -9.03 -33.65
CA VAL A 318 22.35 -7.83 -34.36
C VAL A 318 23.20 -7.60 -35.62
N SER A 319 22.56 -7.41 -36.78
CA SER A 319 23.23 -6.93 -38.00
C SER A 319 23.33 -5.40 -38.03
N SER A 320 24.53 -4.89 -38.33
CA SER A 320 24.93 -3.48 -38.43
C SER A 320 24.42 -2.75 -39.71
N PRO A 321 24.49 -1.40 -39.78
CA PRO A 321 23.61 -0.56 -40.60
C PRO A 321 24.20 -0.16 -41.96
N SER A 322 23.36 0.40 -42.85
CA SER A 322 23.80 1.03 -44.10
C SER A 322 23.22 2.44 -44.29
N GLY A 323 24.12 3.42 -44.46
CA GLY A 323 24.09 4.42 -45.54
C GLY A 323 23.22 5.67 -45.36
N SER A 324 23.86 6.77 -44.97
CA SER A 324 23.35 8.16 -45.00
C SER A 324 23.34 8.76 -46.42
N ALA A 325 22.39 9.66 -46.69
CA ALA A 325 22.51 10.70 -47.72
C ALA A 325 21.97 12.05 -47.21
N THR A 326 22.72 13.12 -47.51
CA THR A 326 22.60 14.54 -47.10
C THR A 326 21.50 15.32 -47.84
N PRO A 327 21.11 16.54 -47.36
CA PRO A 327 19.81 17.17 -47.61
C PRO A 327 19.81 18.28 -48.69
N SER A 328 18.61 18.65 -49.17
CA SER A 328 18.27 19.97 -49.76
C SER A 328 16.74 20.09 -50.00
N PRO A 329 16.17 21.27 -50.30
CA PRO A 329 15.76 22.33 -49.38
C PRO A 329 14.23 22.43 -49.23
N SER A 330 13.81 23.20 -48.22
CA SER A 330 12.43 23.44 -47.82
C SER A 330 11.64 24.34 -48.79
N PRO A 331 10.37 24.02 -49.13
CA PRO A 331 9.40 24.99 -49.63
C PRO A 331 8.48 25.54 -48.52
N THR A 332 8.20 26.83 -48.66
CA THR A 332 7.37 27.76 -47.87
C THR A 332 5.89 27.32 -47.78
N PRO A 333 5.14 27.67 -46.71
CA PRO A 333 3.89 27.01 -46.36
C PRO A 333 2.73 27.40 -47.28
N SER A 334 1.96 26.40 -47.70
CA SER A 334 0.65 26.59 -48.30
C SER A 334 -0.42 26.58 -47.21
N ALA A 335 -1.42 27.46 -47.34
CA ALA A 335 -2.47 27.68 -46.35
C ALA A 335 -3.19 26.38 -45.98
N SER A 336 -3.12 26.03 -44.68
CA SER A 336 -3.91 24.94 -44.12
C SER A 336 -5.38 25.33 -44.15
N ALA A 337 -6.20 24.47 -44.73
CA ALA A 337 -7.64 24.52 -44.58
C ALA A 337 -7.99 24.54 -43.09
N SER A 338 -9.04 25.31 -42.75
CA SER A 338 -9.65 25.29 -41.43
C SER A 338 -9.98 23.84 -41.06
N PRO A 339 -9.57 23.34 -39.88
CA PRO A 339 -9.85 21.97 -39.51
C PRO A 339 -11.37 21.77 -39.48
N SER A 340 -11.85 20.77 -40.23
CA SER A 340 -13.17 20.19 -39.99
C SER A 340 -13.22 19.73 -38.54
N PRO A 341 -14.31 19.95 -37.78
CA PRO A 341 -14.37 19.54 -36.39
C PRO A 341 -14.12 18.04 -36.30
N SER A 342 -13.12 17.64 -35.51
CA SER A 342 -12.85 16.23 -35.26
C SER A 342 -14.11 15.56 -34.71
N PRO A 343 -14.49 14.36 -35.20
CA PRO A 343 -15.62 13.64 -34.66
C PRO A 343 -15.43 13.36 -33.16
N PRO A 344 -16.51 13.32 -32.37
CA PRO A 344 -16.40 13.07 -30.94
C PRO A 344 -15.79 11.68 -30.69
N THR A 345 -14.95 11.59 -29.65
CA THR A 345 -14.36 10.32 -29.21
C THR A 345 -15.29 9.63 -28.22
N VAL A 346 -15.52 8.34 -28.40
CA VAL A 346 -16.42 7.53 -27.56
C VAL A 346 -15.62 6.48 -26.81
N TYR A 347 -15.87 6.37 -25.51
CA TYR A 347 -15.31 5.35 -24.62
C TYR A 347 -16.45 4.49 -24.05
N LEU A 348 -16.25 3.17 -24.08
CA LEU A 348 -17.23 2.16 -23.65
C LEU A 348 -16.69 1.42 -22.43
N PRO A 349 -17.47 1.23 -21.35
CA PRO A 349 -17.07 0.37 -20.23
C PRO A 349 -16.95 -1.10 -20.68
N GLY A 350 -15.92 -1.86 -20.28
CA GLY A 350 -15.72 -3.29 -20.61
C GLY A 350 -14.83 -3.98 -19.57
N THR A 351 -15.06 -5.25 -19.23
CA THR A 351 -14.58 -5.86 -17.98
C THR A 351 -13.64 -7.08 -18.02
N PRO A 352 -12.89 -7.46 -19.08
CA PRO A 352 -11.95 -8.58 -18.90
C PRO A 352 -10.81 -8.29 -17.92
N ASN A 353 -10.43 -7.03 -17.76
CA ASN A 353 -9.28 -6.59 -16.94
C ASN A 353 -9.64 -5.51 -15.92
N ALA A 354 -10.94 -5.33 -15.62
CA ALA A 354 -11.36 -4.38 -14.58
C ALA A 354 -10.69 -4.77 -13.24
N PRO A 355 -9.79 -3.93 -12.71
CA PRO A 355 -9.15 -4.12 -11.41
C PRO A 355 -10.14 -4.35 -10.30
N THR A 356 -9.76 -5.21 -9.36
CA THR A 356 -10.57 -5.61 -8.21
C THR A 356 -10.56 -4.57 -7.08
N THR A 357 -9.86 -3.44 -7.25
CA THR A 357 -9.70 -2.35 -6.27
C THR A 357 -10.21 -1.00 -6.79
N LEU A 358 -10.44 -0.05 -5.87
CA LEU A 358 -10.81 1.32 -6.21
C LEU A 358 -9.63 2.06 -6.84
N PHE A 359 -9.83 2.59 -8.04
CA PHE A 359 -8.78 3.28 -8.78
C PHE A 359 -8.48 4.69 -8.27
N TYR A 360 -9.36 5.29 -7.47
CA TYR A 360 -9.17 6.65 -6.96
C TYR A 360 -9.92 6.86 -5.64
N MET A 361 -9.28 7.59 -4.72
CA MET A 361 -9.88 8.05 -3.46
C MET A 361 -9.58 9.55 -3.34
N ALA A 362 -10.58 10.43 -3.42
CA ALA A 362 -10.46 11.74 -2.79
C ALA A 362 -10.87 11.61 -1.31
N GLY A 363 -10.31 12.43 -0.43
CA GLY A 363 -10.63 12.37 1.00
C GLY A 363 -12.14 12.33 1.23
N LYS A 364 -12.62 11.28 1.93
CA LYS A 364 -14.02 10.94 2.26
C LYS A 364 -14.83 10.15 1.22
N GLU A 365 -14.22 9.57 0.20
CA GLU A 365 -14.90 8.71 -0.77
C GLU A 365 -14.75 7.22 -0.39
N SER A 366 -15.76 6.37 -0.62
CA SER A 366 -15.68 4.91 -0.37
C SER A 366 -16.60 4.12 -1.30
N GLY A 367 -16.18 2.90 -1.68
CA GLY A 367 -17.09 1.77 -1.96
C GLY A 367 -17.69 1.56 -3.37
N ALA A 368 -16.91 1.51 -4.45
CA ALA A 368 -17.21 0.59 -5.57
C ALA A 368 -16.13 0.49 -6.67
N VAL A 369 -15.83 -0.76 -7.02
CA VAL A 369 -14.89 -1.20 -8.07
C VAL A 369 -15.15 -0.49 -9.40
N SER A 370 -14.10 0.05 -10.02
CA SER A 370 -14.25 0.75 -11.30
C SER A 370 -14.19 -0.23 -12.48
N LYS A 371 -14.89 0.07 -13.58
CA LYS A 371 -14.72 -0.67 -14.84
C LYS A 371 -13.71 0.04 -15.73
N GLU A 372 -12.97 -0.73 -16.52
CA GLU A 372 -12.12 -0.18 -17.57
C GLU A 372 -12.98 0.35 -18.72
N MET A 373 -12.65 1.52 -19.26
CA MET A 373 -13.22 2.06 -20.48
C MET A 373 -12.23 1.88 -21.62
N ASP A 374 -12.72 1.40 -22.76
CA ASP A 374 -11.94 1.25 -23.98
C ASP A 374 -12.66 1.92 -25.16
N THR A 375 -11.88 2.35 -26.14
CA THR A 375 -12.35 2.77 -27.46
C THR A 375 -12.72 1.58 -28.35
N ALA A 376 -12.17 0.40 -28.05
CA ALA A 376 -12.55 -0.86 -28.66
C ALA A 376 -13.68 -1.53 -27.86
N VAL A 377 -14.58 -2.20 -28.57
CA VAL A 377 -15.66 -2.98 -27.97
C VAL A 377 -15.08 -4.25 -27.33
N VAL A 378 -15.32 -4.45 -26.03
CA VAL A 378 -14.80 -5.62 -25.30
C VAL A 378 -15.91 -6.38 -24.56
N GLY A 379 -16.16 -7.63 -24.97
CA GLY A 379 -17.02 -8.61 -24.27
C GLY A 379 -18.52 -8.27 -24.20
N ASN A 380 -19.36 -9.24 -23.80
CA ASN A 380 -20.80 -9.01 -23.56
C ASN A 380 -21.05 -8.90 -22.05
N LEU A 381 -21.30 -7.70 -21.51
CA LEU A 381 -21.35 -7.45 -20.06
C LEU A 381 -22.61 -6.71 -19.65
N THR A 382 -23.75 -7.34 -19.89
CA THR A 382 -25.05 -6.80 -19.52
C THR A 382 -25.37 -7.12 -18.04
N ASN A 383 -25.97 -6.17 -17.31
CA ASN A 383 -26.47 -6.34 -15.93
C ASN A 383 -25.41 -6.39 -14.82
N GLU A 384 -24.41 -5.52 -14.90
CA GLU A 384 -23.47 -5.32 -13.78
C GLU A 384 -24.21 -4.71 -12.58
N THR A 385 -24.21 -5.38 -11.44
CA THR A 385 -24.96 -4.97 -10.23
C THR A 385 -24.08 -4.25 -9.22
N ILE A 386 -24.56 -3.11 -8.70
CA ILE A 386 -23.94 -2.36 -7.60
C ILE A 386 -24.91 -2.31 -6.42
N SER A 387 -24.39 -2.47 -5.19
CA SER A 387 -25.17 -2.58 -3.95
C SER A 387 -24.69 -1.61 -2.87
N TYR A 388 -25.62 -1.00 -2.13
CA TYR A 388 -25.35 -0.05 -1.05
C TYR A 388 -26.18 -0.34 0.19
N ALA A 389 -25.54 -0.26 1.37
CA ALA A 389 -26.21 -0.37 2.65
C ALA A 389 -27.17 0.83 2.89
N PRO A 390 -28.22 0.66 3.74
CA PRO A 390 -29.16 1.75 4.07
C PRO A 390 -28.44 3.01 4.57
N GLY A 391 -28.80 4.18 4.06
CA GLY A 391 -28.22 5.46 4.47
C GLY A 391 -26.75 5.67 4.09
N PHE A 392 -26.09 4.67 3.48
CA PHE A 392 -24.72 4.78 3.02
C PHE A 392 -24.65 5.64 1.77
N THR A 393 -23.64 6.51 1.74
CA THR A 393 -23.25 7.22 0.52
C THR A 393 -21.97 6.58 0.00
N GLY A 394 -21.99 6.12 -1.24
CA GLY A 394 -20.85 5.52 -1.90
C GLY A 394 -20.51 6.22 -3.22
N THR A 395 -19.43 5.76 -3.83
CA THR A 395 -19.04 6.23 -5.16
C THR A 395 -18.50 5.09 -5.99
N TRP A 396 -18.85 5.06 -7.27
CA TRP A 396 -18.35 4.11 -8.25
C TRP A 396 -17.99 4.85 -9.54
N GLY A 397 -17.47 4.13 -10.54
CA GLY A 397 -17.22 4.76 -11.81
C GLY A 397 -16.45 3.90 -12.81
N TRP A 398 -15.90 4.56 -13.81
CA TRP A 398 -15.15 3.95 -14.89
C TRP A 398 -13.84 4.71 -15.14
N ILE A 399 -12.82 4.04 -15.69
CA ILE A 399 -11.52 4.63 -16.02
C ILE A 399 -10.99 4.09 -17.33
N THR A 400 -10.36 4.90 -18.17
CA THR A 400 -9.78 4.43 -19.43
C THR A 400 -8.61 3.47 -19.22
N GLY A 401 -8.40 2.57 -20.19
CA GLY A 401 -7.22 1.69 -20.24
C GLY A 401 -5.88 2.41 -20.23
N THR A 402 -4.77 1.69 -19.97
CA THR A 402 -3.43 2.30 -19.95
C THR A 402 -3.09 2.84 -21.34
N GLY A 403 -2.56 4.06 -21.40
CA GLY A 403 -2.31 4.76 -22.67
C GLY A 403 -3.56 5.39 -23.31
N ALA A 404 -4.79 5.02 -22.93
CA ALA A 404 -5.99 5.75 -23.34
C ALA A 404 -6.28 6.90 -22.36
N PRO A 405 -6.66 8.12 -22.80
CA PRO A 405 -7.17 8.48 -24.13
C PRO A 405 -6.13 8.81 -25.22
N ASN A 406 -4.82 8.60 -24.99
CA ASN A 406 -3.73 8.97 -25.91
C ASN A 406 -3.70 10.47 -26.25
N LEU A 407 -3.98 11.32 -25.27
CA LEU A 407 -4.00 12.77 -25.45
C LEU A 407 -2.79 13.42 -24.77
N THR A 408 -2.04 14.23 -25.53
CA THR A 408 -0.93 15.05 -25.01
C THR A 408 -1.41 16.41 -24.47
N ALA A 409 -2.68 16.74 -24.66
CA ALA A 409 -3.38 17.88 -24.05
C ALA A 409 -4.90 17.61 -24.10
N TRP A 410 -5.60 17.86 -22.99
CA TRP A 410 -7.05 17.70 -22.93
C TRP A 410 -7.71 19.03 -23.26
N PRO A 411 -8.51 19.11 -24.34
CA PRO A 411 -9.18 20.34 -24.69
C PRO A 411 -10.28 20.67 -23.67
N ALA A 412 -10.63 21.96 -23.57
CA ALA A 412 -11.93 22.33 -23.03
C ALA A 412 -12.99 21.76 -23.98
N ALA A 413 -13.86 20.91 -23.45
CA ALA A 413 -14.78 20.11 -24.23
C ALA A 413 -16.05 19.83 -23.45
N THR A 414 -17.09 19.42 -24.17
CA THR A 414 -18.31 18.91 -23.56
C THR A 414 -18.17 17.40 -23.42
N TYR A 415 -18.29 16.93 -22.17
CA TYR A 415 -18.26 15.53 -21.83
C TYR A 415 -19.70 15.06 -21.61
N THR A 416 -20.16 14.11 -22.41
CA THR A 416 -21.48 13.51 -22.27
C THR A 416 -21.31 12.11 -21.70
N VAL A 417 -21.78 11.92 -20.46
CA VAL A 417 -21.77 10.63 -19.77
C VAL A 417 -23.16 10.03 -19.88
N THR A 418 -23.28 8.84 -20.47
CA THR A 418 -24.52 8.08 -20.51
C THR A 418 -24.38 6.84 -19.63
N LEU A 419 -25.37 6.61 -18.78
CA LEU A 419 -25.51 5.44 -17.91
C LEU A 419 -26.83 4.74 -18.24
N ASN A 420 -26.77 3.52 -18.78
CA ASN A 420 -27.97 2.77 -19.13
C ASN A 420 -28.35 1.80 -18.01
N ILE A 421 -29.40 2.13 -17.27
CA ILE A 421 -29.92 1.31 -16.18
C ILE A 421 -30.69 0.13 -16.78
N THR A 422 -30.32 -1.09 -16.43
CA THR A 422 -31.01 -2.32 -16.88
C THR A 422 -31.93 -2.87 -15.80
N GLN A 423 -31.58 -2.67 -14.53
CA GLN A 423 -32.43 -2.98 -13.38
C GLN A 423 -32.50 -1.78 -12.46
N ALA A 424 -33.68 -1.18 -12.41
CA ALA A 424 -33.95 0.03 -11.63
C ALA A 424 -34.07 -0.26 -10.13
N ASN A 425 -33.74 0.75 -9.32
CA ASN A 425 -34.02 0.79 -7.89
C ASN A 425 -34.35 2.20 -7.44
N ALA A 426 -35.61 2.43 -7.07
CA ALA A 426 -36.10 3.75 -6.68
C ALA A 426 -35.55 4.24 -5.33
N ALA A 427 -34.89 3.40 -4.54
CA ALA A 427 -34.23 3.81 -3.30
C ALA A 427 -32.83 4.40 -3.54
N LEU A 428 -32.27 4.23 -4.74
CA LEU A 428 -30.94 4.73 -5.09
C LEU A 428 -31.03 6.03 -5.88
N GLU A 429 -30.12 6.95 -5.56
CA GLU A 429 -30.08 8.30 -6.12
C GLU A 429 -28.64 8.71 -6.45
N ILE A 430 -28.42 9.22 -7.67
CA ILE A 430 -27.17 9.87 -8.08
C ILE A 430 -27.21 11.33 -7.66
N LEU A 431 -26.23 11.72 -6.85
CA LEU A 431 -26.06 13.06 -6.26
C LEU A 431 -25.03 13.93 -7.00
N GLY A 432 -24.20 13.32 -7.85
CA GLY A 432 -23.21 14.05 -8.64
C GLY A 432 -22.41 13.15 -9.58
N VAL A 433 -21.84 13.77 -10.62
CA VAL A 433 -20.94 13.14 -11.59
C VAL A 433 -19.66 13.97 -11.68
N LYS A 434 -18.49 13.33 -11.59
CA LYS A 434 -17.19 14.01 -11.71
C LYS A 434 -16.32 13.33 -12.76
N ILE A 435 -15.49 14.11 -13.44
CA ILE A 435 -14.53 13.64 -14.44
C ILE A 435 -13.14 14.05 -14.00
N TYR A 436 -12.21 13.11 -13.99
CA TYR A 436 -10.84 13.31 -13.54
C TYR A 436 -9.83 12.95 -14.62
N ARG A 437 -8.74 13.73 -14.64
CA ARG A 437 -7.46 13.31 -15.18
C ARG A 437 -6.73 12.53 -14.11
N VAL A 438 -6.25 11.36 -14.47
CA VAL A 438 -5.43 10.49 -13.63
C VAL A 438 -4.12 10.26 -14.37
N ASP A 439 -3.02 10.07 -13.65
CA ASP A 439 -1.77 9.68 -14.29
C ASP A 439 -1.80 8.22 -14.79
N SER A 440 -0.68 7.76 -15.33
CA SER A 440 -0.54 6.43 -15.91
C SER A 440 -0.63 5.28 -14.91
N SER A 441 -0.45 5.55 -13.62
CA SER A 441 -0.59 4.54 -12.57
C SER A 441 -2.05 4.22 -12.29
N GLY A 442 -2.97 5.15 -12.60
CA GLY A 442 -4.41 4.96 -12.46
C GLY A 442 -4.88 4.68 -11.02
N GLY A 443 -4.04 4.90 -10.00
CA GLY A 443 -4.25 4.35 -8.65
C GLY A 443 -4.58 5.37 -7.56
N PRO A 444 -4.92 4.88 -6.34
CA PRO A 444 -5.33 5.68 -5.17
C PRO A 444 -4.24 6.57 -4.56
N ASN A 445 -3.07 6.65 -5.18
CA ASN A 445 -1.87 7.33 -4.66
C ASN A 445 -1.93 8.87 -4.69
N LEU A 446 -3.10 9.48 -4.88
CA LEU A 446 -3.35 10.94 -4.92
C LEU A 446 -2.51 11.77 -5.92
N GLN A 447 -1.59 11.14 -6.66
CA GLN A 447 -0.74 11.79 -7.66
C GLN A 447 -1.50 11.96 -8.98
N GLY A 448 -1.24 13.06 -9.70
CA GLY A 448 -1.78 13.29 -11.05
C GLY A 448 -3.28 13.59 -11.16
N LEU A 449 -4.06 13.44 -10.08
CA LEU A 449 -5.50 13.69 -10.03
C LEU A 449 -5.85 15.17 -10.25
N ALA A 450 -6.47 15.48 -11.37
CA ALA A 450 -6.96 16.82 -11.66
C ALA A 450 -8.43 16.77 -12.11
N LEU A 451 -9.28 17.55 -11.44
CA LEU A 451 -10.69 17.63 -11.79
C LEU A 451 -10.86 18.30 -13.16
N VAL A 452 -11.38 17.55 -14.14
CA VAL A 452 -11.69 18.05 -15.48
C VAL A 452 -12.99 18.82 -15.47
N GLY A 453 -14.01 18.26 -14.82
CA GLY A 453 -15.35 18.82 -14.76
C GLY A 453 -16.22 18.07 -13.76
N GLN A 454 -17.29 18.71 -13.30
CA GLN A 454 -18.24 18.09 -12.38
C GLN A 454 -19.66 18.63 -12.57
N LEU A 455 -20.63 17.79 -12.24
CA LEU A 455 -22.01 18.13 -11.94
C LEU A 455 -22.29 17.73 -10.49
N SER A 456 -22.75 18.69 -9.69
CA SER A 456 -23.00 18.52 -8.27
C SER A 456 -24.42 18.93 -7.92
N GLY A 457 -24.94 18.42 -6.81
CA GLY A 457 -26.29 18.75 -6.35
C GLY A 457 -27.39 18.13 -7.22
N LEU A 458 -27.08 16.99 -7.86
CA LEU A 458 -28.07 16.23 -8.59
C LEU A 458 -29.05 15.55 -7.62
N SER A 459 -30.25 15.28 -8.10
CA SER A 459 -31.25 14.44 -7.44
C SER A 459 -31.86 13.51 -8.48
N GLN A 460 -31.03 12.58 -8.97
CA GLN A 460 -31.41 11.67 -10.04
C GLN A 460 -31.66 10.26 -9.47
N PHE A 461 -32.93 9.95 -9.23
CA PHE A 461 -33.33 8.61 -8.78
C PHE A 461 -33.17 7.57 -9.90
N LEU A 462 -32.77 6.37 -9.52
CA LEU A 462 -32.62 5.22 -10.43
C LEU A 462 -33.93 4.43 -10.56
N SER A 463 -35.08 5.11 -10.61
CA SER A 463 -36.41 4.50 -10.52
C SER A 463 -36.86 3.76 -11.79
N ASN A 464 -36.24 4.02 -12.94
CA ASN A 464 -36.61 3.42 -14.22
C ASN A 464 -35.38 2.87 -14.96
N ALA A 465 -35.58 1.81 -15.73
CA ALA A 465 -34.59 1.32 -16.68
C ALA A 465 -34.52 2.26 -17.89
N GLY A 466 -33.35 2.31 -18.53
CA GLY A 466 -33.06 3.14 -19.70
C GLY A 466 -31.89 4.10 -19.49
N PRO A 467 -31.54 4.88 -20.53
CA PRO A 467 -30.38 5.76 -20.51
C PRO A 467 -30.63 7.02 -19.68
N LEU A 468 -29.71 7.30 -18.76
CA LEU A 468 -29.54 8.57 -18.10
C LEU A 468 -28.35 9.29 -18.71
N THR A 469 -28.51 10.57 -19.07
CA THR A 469 -27.46 11.37 -19.73
C THR A 469 -27.10 12.58 -18.88
N PHE A 470 -25.81 12.75 -18.65
CA PHE A 470 -25.23 13.85 -17.90
C PHE A 470 -24.28 14.63 -18.81
N VAL A 471 -24.45 15.96 -18.88
CA VAL A 471 -23.62 16.85 -19.71
C VAL A 471 -22.71 17.67 -18.81
N ILE A 472 -21.41 17.39 -18.83
CA ILE A 472 -20.39 18.02 -17.99
C ILE A 472 -19.52 18.92 -18.89
N HIS A 473 -19.40 20.20 -18.55
CA HIS A 473 -18.42 21.07 -19.19
C HIS A 473 -17.05 20.88 -18.53
N GLY A 474 -16.05 20.51 -19.33
CA GLY A 474 -14.69 20.29 -18.84
C GLY A 474 -13.73 21.43 -19.19
N ALA A 475 -12.78 21.68 -18.29
CA ALA A 475 -11.70 22.64 -18.51
C ALA A 475 -10.54 22.00 -19.28
N ALA A 476 -9.81 22.82 -20.04
CA ALA A 476 -8.59 22.38 -20.70
C ALA A 476 -7.50 22.03 -19.67
N GLN A 477 -6.74 20.96 -19.90
CA GLN A 477 -5.65 20.53 -19.04
C GLN A 477 -4.45 20.01 -19.83
N ASN A 478 -3.24 20.28 -19.36
CA ASN A 478 -2.06 19.60 -19.86
C ASN A 478 -2.09 18.14 -19.38
N ALA A 479 -1.78 17.17 -20.24
CA ALA A 479 -1.78 15.76 -19.87
C ALA A 479 -0.57 15.07 -20.52
N ALA A 480 0.06 14.15 -19.79
CA ALA A 480 1.01 13.23 -20.41
C ALA A 480 0.25 12.30 -21.36
N SER A 481 0.92 11.81 -22.43
CA SER A 481 0.33 10.80 -23.32
C SER A 481 -0.07 9.51 -22.61
N THR A 482 0.47 9.30 -21.40
CA THR A 482 0.19 8.15 -20.54
C THR A 482 -0.94 8.40 -19.52
N ALA A 483 -1.48 9.63 -19.44
CA ALA A 483 -2.58 9.96 -18.54
C ALA A 483 -3.89 9.24 -18.95
N ARG A 484 -4.76 9.01 -17.96
CA ARG A 484 -6.03 8.28 -18.08
C ARG A 484 -7.21 9.16 -17.68
N LEU A 485 -8.40 8.87 -18.19
CA LEU A 485 -9.65 9.59 -17.95
C LEU A 485 -10.58 8.74 -17.10
N ALA A 486 -11.10 9.31 -16.01
CA ALA A 486 -12.03 8.63 -15.11
C ALA A 486 -13.34 9.39 -14.96
N VAL A 487 -14.45 8.66 -14.88
CA VAL A 487 -15.80 9.16 -14.58
C VAL A 487 -16.23 8.57 -13.26
N LYS A 488 -16.76 9.40 -12.35
CA LYS A 488 -17.21 9.02 -11.01
C LYS A 488 -18.65 9.44 -10.80
N PHE A 489 -19.46 8.52 -10.29
CA PHE A 489 -20.81 8.77 -9.79
C PHE A 489 -20.79 8.77 -8.27
N ARG A 490 -21.48 9.75 -7.65
CA ARG A 490 -21.74 9.76 -6.20
C ARG A 490 -23.18 9.35 -5.97
N GLU A 491 -23.39 8.36 -5.13
CA GLU A 491 -24.68 7.73 -4.94
C GLU A 491 -25.03 7.59 -3.46
N ILE A 492 -26.33 7.57 -3.18
CA ILE A 492 -26.87 7.32 -1.86
C ILE A 492 -27.98 6.28 -1.94
N ASN A 493 -28.05 5.44 -0.91
CA ASN A 493 -29.24 4.63 -0.65
C ASN A 493 -30.14 5.32 0.37
N THR A 494 -31.29 5.79 -0.10
CA THR A 494 -32.32 6.46 0.71
C THR A 494 -33.30 5.47 1.36
N GLY A 495 -33.21 4.19 1.01
CA GLY A 495 -34.05 3.12 1.55
C GLY A 495 -33.60 2.60 2.91
N SER A 496 -34.47 1.84 3.57
CA SER A 496 -34.20 1.19 4.87
C SER A 496 -33.56 -0.20 4.75
N SER A 497 -33.36 -0.71 3.53
CA SER A 497 -32.73 -1.99 3.22
C SER A 497 -31.56 -1.79 2.25
N VAL A 498 -30.72 -2.82 2.09
CA VAL A 498 -29.70 -2.82 1.02
C VAL A 498 -30.40 -2.59 -0.32
N GLY A 499 -29.93 -1.59 -1.06
CA GLY A 499 -30.43 -1.24 -2.38
C GLY A 499 -29.39 -1.60 -3.43
N SER A 500 -29.83 -2.23 -4.51
CA SER A 500 -28.97 -2.55 -5.65
C SER A 500 -29.62 -2.16 -6.97
N PHE A 501 -28.82 -1.71 -7.94
CA PHE A 501 -29.25 -1.51 -9.32
C PHE A 501 -28.29 -2.21 -10.28
N SER A 502 -28.75 -2.46 -11.50
CA SER A 502 -27.91 -3.01 -12.56
C SER A 502 -27.86 -2.08 -13.76
N TYR A 503 -26.73 -2.07 -14.46
CA TYR A 503 -26.52 -1.28 -15.67
C TYR A 503 -25.86 -2.10 -16.78
N ASP A 504 -25.85 -1.53 -17.98
CA ASP A 504 -25.29 -2.16 -19.17
C ASP A 504 -23.84 -1.74 -19.41
N SER A 505 -22.94 -2.70 -19.66
CA SER A 505 -21.53 -2.48 -19.99
C SER A 505 -21.07 -3.40 -21.14
N GLY A 506 -20.05 -2.99 -21.89
CA GLY A 506 -19.42 -3.81 -22.93
C GLY A 506 -19.97 -3.59 -24.34
N ALA A 507 -19.87 -4.65 -25.16
CA ALA A 507 -20.22 -4.65 -26.57
C ALA A 507 -21.70 -4.40 -26.83
N GLY A 508 -21.99 -3.31 -27.56
CA GLY A 508 -23.36 -2.92 -27.86
C GLY A 508 -24.09 -2.22 -26.70
N ALA A 509 -23.39 -1.94 -25.60
CA ALA A 509 -23.94 -1.23 -24.46
C ALA A 509 -24.19 0.25 -24.78
N VAL A 510 -25.20 0.83 -24.10
CA VAL A 510 -25.57 2.26 -24.23
C VAL A 510 -24.82 3.14 -23.22
N SER A 511 -24.25 2.55 -22.16
CA SER A 511 -23.42 3.30 -21.22
C SER A 511 -22.10 3.68 -21.88
N GLN A 512 -21.75 4.96 -21.86
CA GLN A 512 -20.58 5.48 -22.57
C GLN A 512 -20.16 6.85 -22.05
N LEU A 513 -18.92 7.21 -22.36
CA LEU A 513 -18.41 8.58 -22.26
C LEU A 513 -18.10 9.09 -23.67
N THR A 514 -18.74 10.19 -24.05
CA THR A 514 -18.45 10.90 -25.31
C THR A 514 -17.75 12.22 -25.02
N VAL A 515 -16.62 12.45 -25.70
CA VAL A 515 -15.84 13.69 -25.62
C VAL A 515 -15.93 14.40 -26.97
N GLY A 516 -16.58 15.57 -27.00
CA GLY A 516 -16.81 16.34 -28.22
C GLY A 516 -16.63 17.85 -28.03
N PRO A 517 -16.47 18.60 -29.14
CA PRO A 517 -16.37 20.06 -29.12
C PRO A 517 -17.60 20.73 -28.50
#